data_AF-A0A3N5IL94-F1
#
_entry.id   AF-A0A3N5IL94-F1
#
_cell.length_a   1.000
_cell.length_b   1.000
_cell.length_c   1.000
_cell.angle_alpha   90.00
_cell.angle_beta   90.00
_cell.angle_gamma   90.00
#
_symmetry.space_group_name_H-M   'P 1'
#
loop_
_entity.id
_entity.type
_entity.pdbx_description
1 polymer ?
#
loop_
_entity_poly.entity_id
_entity_poly.type
_entity_poly.pdbx_seq_one_letter_code
_entity_poly.pdbx_strand_id
1 'polypeptide(L)'
;MKEYLHQILRTAPSPVQGRNEVREYLQARTLGILQRAGMMIPLAFHGGTALRFLFNAARYSEDLDFTLEQAVPRYDFRSCLQAIQTAFRNEGYQPDLKVNDRKTVHSAFVRFRGLPYELGLSTRPEEVFAVKIEVDTRPPAGAILKTSVVRRHLTLQLQHHDPASLLAGKLHAVLQRPYLKGRDVYDLLWYLSDPHWPSPNLVLLNNALE
;
A
#
# COMPACT_ATOMS: atom_id res chain seq x y z
N MET A 1 18.18 10.83 -3.78
CA MET A 1 17.18 9.84 -3.29
C MET A 1 17.51 9.38 -1.87
N LYS A 2 18.68 8.79 -1.61
CA LYS A 2 19.11 8.51 -0.23
C LYS A 2 19.29 9.76 0.66
N GLU A 3 19.74 10.89 0.09
CA GLU A 3 19.80 12.16 0.84
C GLU A 3 18.43 12.62 1.38
N TYR A 4 17.34 12.37 0.63
CA TYR A 4 16.00 12.70 1.10
C TYR A 4 15.59 11.84 2.31
N LEU A 5 16.03 10.57 2.37
CA LEU A 5 15.84 9.74 3.55
C LEU A 5 16.60 10.30 4.76
N HIS A 6 17.84 10.77 4.58
CA HIS A 6 18.57 11.45 5.66
C HIS A 6 17.88 12.74 6.11
N GLN A 7 17.28 13.50 5.19
CA GLN A 7 16.48 14.68 5.54
C GLN A 7 15.26 14.31 6.39
N ILE A 8 14.48 13.29 5.98
CA ILE A 8 13.36 12.76 6.77
C ILE A 8 13.82 12.44 8.20
N LEU A 9 14.95 11.74 8.33
CA LEU A 9 15.46 11.30 9.63
C LEU A 9 15.95 12.44 10.51
N ARG A 10 16.58 13.48 9.93
CA ARG A 10 16.98 14.68 10.68
C ARG A 10 15.78 15.43 11.27
N THR A 11 14.64 15.39 10.59
CA THR A 11 13.39 16.06 11.03
C THR A 11 12.48 15.19 11.87
N ALA A 12 12.76 13.89 11.99
CA ALA A 12 11.88 12.95 12.67
C ALA A 12 11.93 13.15 14.21
N PRO A 13 10.78 13.27 14.90
CA PRO A 13 10.75 13.47 16.35
C PRO A 13 11.27 12.29 17.18
N SER A 14 11.31 11.08 16.61
CA SER A 14 11.90 9.90 17.24
C SER A 14 12.38 8.89 16.21
N PRO A 15 13.28 7.95 16.56
CA PRO A 15 13.71 6.89 15.65
C PRO A 15 12.56 6.03 15.11
N VAL A 16 11.53 5.78 15.93
CA VAL A 16 10.33 5.03 15.52
C VAL A 16 9.54 5.77 14.46
N GLN A 17 9.33 7.08 14.66
CA GLN A 17 8.66 7.92 13.66
C GLN A 17 9.50 8.04 12.38
N GLY A 18 10.82 8.23 12.50
CA GLY A 18 11.73 8.25 11.36
C GLY A 18 11.68 6.95 10.56
N ARG A 19 11.64 5.80 11.23
CA ARG A 19 11.47 4.49 10.59
C ARG A 19 10.16 4.41 9.79
N ASN A 20 9.08 4.94 10.35
CA ASN A 20 7.77 4.93 9.71
C ASN A 20 7.70 5.87 8.50
N GLU A 21 8.27 7.06 8.60
CA GLU A 21 8.38 8.02 7.49
C GLU A 21 9.27 7.47 6.35
N VAL A 22 10.38 6.79 6.67
CA VAL A 22 11.19 6.08 5.66
C VAL A 22 10.38 5.01 4.94
N ARG A 23 9.58 4.22 5.67
CA ARG A 23 8.70 3.21 5.07
C ARG A 23 7.66 3.86 4.16
N GLU A 24 7.02 4.93 4.62
CA GLU A 24 6.00 5.66 3.88
C GLU A 24 6.58 6.29 2.60
N TYR A 25 7.81 6.81 2.65
CA TYR A 25 8.54 7.23 1.46
C TYR A 25 8.75 6.10 0.47
N LEU A 26 9.23 4.93 0.92
CA LEU A 26 9.45 3.78 0.02
C LEU A 26 8.14 3.29 -0.61
N GLN A 27 7.04 3.33 0.14
CA GLN A 27 5.69 3.08 -0.37
C GLN A 27 5.27 4.12 -1.42
N ALA A 28 5.46 5.41 -1.14
CA ALA A 28 5.16 6.50 -2.08
C ALA A 28 5.99 6.38 -3.37
N ARG A 29 7.28 6.04 -3.26
CA ARG A 29 8.15 5.80 -4.41
C ARG A 29 7.67 4.62 -5.24
N THR A 30 7.29 3.52 -4.58
CA THR A 30 6.72 2.34 -5.23
C THR A 30 5.44 2.70 -5.99
N LEU A 31 4.50 3.41 -5.35
CA LEU A 31 3.28 3.92 -5.98
C LEU A 31 3.58 4.82 -7.19
N GLY A 32 4.56 5.71 -7.09
CA GLY A 32 4.99 6.56 -8.20
C GLY A 32 5.58 5.76 -9.37
N ILE A 33 6.28 4.65 -9.12
CA ILE A 33 6.76 3.75 -10.16
C ILE A 33 5.59 3.02 -10.83
N LEU A 34 4.67 2.47 -10.03
CA LEU A 34 3.45 1.82 -10.51
C LEU A 34 2.62 2.73 -11.42
N GLN A 35 2.45 3.99 -11.00
CA GLN A 35 1.76 5.01 -11.80
C GLN A 35 2.43 5.24 -13.15
N ARG A 36 3.76 5.43 -13.19
CA ARG A 36 4.50 5.62 -14.46
C ARG A 36 4.45 4.39 -15.36
N ALA A 37 4.35 3.19 -14.77
CA ALA A 37 4.16 1.95 -15.49
C ALA A 37 2.70 1.71 -15.94
N GLY A 38 1.78 2.66 -15.72
CA GLY A 38 0.38 2.54 -16.14
C GLY A 38 -0.46 1.62 -15.26
N MET A 39 0.04 1.19 -14.10
CA MET A 39 -0.66 0.24 -13.23
C MET A 39 -1.89 0.85 -12.52
N MET A 40 -2.00 2.19 -12.47
CA MET A 40 -3.20 2.90 -11.97
C MET A 40 -4.35 2.94 -12.99
N ILE A 41 -4.32 2.06 -14.00
CA ILE A 41 -5.41 1.85 -14.98
C ILE A 41 -6.11 0.51 -14.71
N PRO A 42 -5.38 -0.63 -14.62
CA PRO A 42 -6.02 -1.90 -14.29
C PRO A 42 -6.17 -2.15 -12.79
N LEU A 43 -5.41 -1.47 -11.93
CA LEU A 43 -5.42 -1.71 -10.49
C LEU A 43 -6.08 -0.58 -9.71
N ALA A 44 -6.88 -0.95 -8.71
CA ALA A 44 -7.36 -0.01 -7.70
C ALA A 44 -6.68 -0.25 -6.36
N PHE A 45 -6.13 0.82 -5.80
CA PHE A 45 -5.51 0.84 -4.48
C PHE A 45 -6.57 0.77 -3.36
N HIS A 46 -6.33 -0.06 -2.35
CA HIS A 46 -7.21 -0.20 -1.19
C HIS A 46 -6.41 -0.54 0.08
N GLY A 47 -7.11 -0.95 1.14
CA GLY A 47 -6.49 -1.36 2.39
C GLY A 47 -6.04 -0.19 3.28
N GLY A 48 -5.21 -0.53 4.29
CA GLY A 48 -4.82 0.43 5.33
C GLY A 48 -3.89 1.54 4.83
N THR A 49 -3.03 1.24 3.85
CA THR A 49 -2.10 2.23 3.30
C THR A 49 -2.84 3.18 2.36
N ALA A 50 -3.89 2.73 1.67
CA ALA A 50 -4.80 3.63 0.95
C ALA A 50 -5.46 4.64 1.90
N LEU A 51 -5.93 4.21 3.07
CA LEU A 51 -6.47 5.12 4.08
C LEU A 51 -5.45 6.17 4.56
N ARG A 52 -4.20 5.75 4.77
CA ARG A 52 -3.10 6.65 5.12
C ARG A 52 -2.86 7.67 4.01
N PHE A 53 -2.71 7.25 2.76
CA PHE A 53 -2.34 8.14 1.66
C PHE A 53 -3.48 9.07 1.22
N LEU A 54 -4.71 8.56 1.15
CA LEU A 54 -5.86 9.28 0.57
C LEU A 54 -6.61 10.12 1.60
N PHE A 55 -6.67 9.67 2.86
CA PHE A 55 -7.52 10.25 3.89
C PHE A 55 -6.77 10.58 5.19
N ASN A 56 -5.43 10.52 5.14
CA ASN A 56 -4.55 10.87 6.25
C ASN A 56 -4.86 10.12 7.57
N ALA A 57 -5.25 8.84 7.48
CA ALA A 57 -5.43 8.00 8.66
C ALA A 57 -4.20 8.05 9.57
N ALA A 58 -4.39 8.09 10.89
CA ALA A 58 -3.32 8.42 11.83
C ALA A 58 -2.29 7.29 12.00
N ARG A 59 -2.70 6.02 11.84
CA ARG A 59 -1.78 4.88 11.98
C ARG A 59 -1.00 4.62 10.69
N TYR A 60 0.23 4.16 10.86
CA TYR A 60 1.01 3.62 9.76
C TYR A 60 0.49 2.24 9.32
N SER A 61 0.79 1.91 8.06
CA SER A 61 0.46 0.63 7.44
C SER A 61 1.65 0.19 6.59
N GLU A 62 1.83 -1.13 6.41
CA GLU A 62 3.04 -1.69 5.81
C GLU A 62 2.84 -2.17 4.37
N ASP A 63 1.64 -2.67 4.06
CA ASP A 63 1.33 -3.36 2.80
C ASP A 63 0.70 -2.39 1.78
N LEU A 64 1.03 -2.53 0.50
CA LEU A 64 0.33 -1.89 -0.61
C LEU A 64 -0.65 -2.88 -1.23
N ASP A 65 -1.94 -2.73 -0.94
CA ASP A 65 -2.99 -3.65 -1.36
C ASP A 65 -3.73 -3.11 -2.59
N PHE A 66 -3.88 -3.95 -3.61
CA PHE A 66 -4.59 -3.63 -4.84
C PHE A 66 -5.61 -4.70 -5.20
N THR A 67 -6.63 -4.31 -5.97
CA THR A 67 -7.52 -5.21 -6.70
C THR A 67 -7.32 -5.03 -8.19
N LEU A 68 -7.48 -6.11 -8.96
CA LEU A 68 -7.50 -6.07 -10.42
C LEU A 68 -8.92 -5.76 -10.91
N GLU A 69 -9.14 -4.54 -11.38
CA GLU A 69 -10.47 -4.02 -11.76
C GLU A 69 -10.71 -4.00 -13.27
N GLN A 70 -9.66 -4.19 -14.08
CA GLN A 70 -9.77 -4.34 -15.54
C GLN A 70 -9.02 -5.58 -16.02
N ALA A 71 -9.45 -6.13 -17.16
CA ALA A 71 -8.99 -7.42 -17.66
C ALA A 71 -7.48 -7.51 -17.97
N VAL A 72 -7.02 -8.77 -17.97
CA VAL A 72 -5.63 -9.25 -18.00
C VAL A 72 -4.72 -8.76 -19.15
N PRO A 73 -5.16 -8.35 -20.35
CA PRO A 73 -4.22 -7.83 -21.36
C PRO A 73 -3.42 -6.61 -20.87
N ARG A 74 -3.89 -5.94 -19.80
CA ARG A 74 -3.28 -4.76 -19.19
C ARG A 74 -2.56 -5.03 -17.87
N TYR A 75 -2.57 -6.27 -17.37
CA TYR A 75 -1.96 -6.64 -16.09
C TYR A 75 -0.84 -7.65 -16.27
N ASP A 76 0.40 -7.20 -16.04
CA ASP A 76 1.58 -8.05 -15.90
C ASP A 76 2.32 -7.71 -14.60
N PHE A 77 2.12 -8.57 -13.60
CA PHE A 77 2.74 -8.41 -12.29
C PHE A 77 4.27 -8.50 -12.35
N ARG A 78 4.83 -9.36 -13.20
CA ARG A 78 6.29 -9.57 -13.28
C ARG A 78 6.96 -8.38 -13.93
N SER A 79 6.40 -7.86 -15.03
CA SER A 79 6.89 -6.64 -15.69
C SER A 79 6.83 -5.43 -14.76
N CYS A 80 5.75 -5.30 -13.99
CA CYS A 80 5.61 -4.28 -12.95
C CYS A 80 6.73 -4.37 -11.89
N LEU A 81 7.01 -5.56 -11.36
CA LEU A 81 8.07 -5.77 -10.38
C LEU A 81 9.47 -5.50 -10.96
N GLN A 82 9.70 -5.83 -12.23
CA GLN A 82 10.95 -5.49 -12.93
C GLN A 82 11.12 -3.98 -13.06
N ALA A 83 10.06 -3.23 -13.35
CA ALA A 83 10.10 -1.77 -13.39
C ALA A 83 10.45 -1.18 -12.00
N ILE A 84 9.87 -1.74 -10.93
CA ILE A 84 10.20 -1.36 -9.55
C ILE A 84 11.67 -1.64 -9.24
N GLN A 85 12.16 -2.84 -9.54
CA GLN A 85 13.55 -3.22 -9.29
C GLN A 85 14.52 -2.31 -10.06
N THR A 86 14.24 -2.05 -11.34
CA THR A 86 15.07 -1.19 -12.20
C THR A 86 15.11 0.25 -11.69
N ALA A 87 13.94 0.81 -11.34
CA ALA A 87 13.87 2.17 -10.81
C ALA A 87 14.67 2.31 -9.51
N PHE A 88 14.50 1.41 -8.55
CA PHE A 88 15.24 1.48 -7.29
C PHE A 88 16.75 1.22 -7.47
N ARG A 89 17.17 0.36 -8.41
CA ARG A 89 18.60 0.21 -8.75
C ARG A 89 19.19 1.51 -9.29
N ASN A 90 18.48 2.18 -10.19
CA ASN A 90 18.91 3.48 -10.73
C ASN A 90 18.98 4.58 -9.67
N GLU A 91 18.23 4.43 -8.57
CA GLU A 91 18.27 5.33 -7.42
C GLU A 91 19.38 4.98 -6.39
N GLY A 92 20.21 3.96 -6.67
CA GLY A 92 21.33 3.55 -5.82
C GLY A 92 20.96 2.57 -4.69
N TYR A 93 19.80 1.93 -4.78
CA TYR A 93 19.42 0.83 -3.89
C TYR A 93 19.81 -0.53 -4.50
N GLN A 94 19.87 -1.57 -3.66
CA GLN A 94 20.03 -2.96 -4.09
C GLN A 94 18.77 -3.78 -3.75
N PRO A 95 17.64 -3.52 -4.43
CA PRO A 95 16.37 -4.19 -4.13
C PRO A 95 16.41 -5.68 -4.50
N ASP A 96 16.03 -6.52 -3.55
CA ASP A 96 15.71 -7.93 -3.75
C ASP A 96 14.19 -8.12 -3.85
N LEU A 97 13.75 -9.07 -4.69
CA LEU A 97 12.34 -9.35 -4.92
C LEU A 97 12.00 -10.77 -4.49
N LYS A 98 11.06 -10.91 -3.56
CA LYS A 98 10.45 -12.21 -3.22
C LYS A 98 9.02 -12.25 -3.75
N VAL A 99 8.75 -13.05 -4.77
CA VAL A 99 7.48 -13.04 -5.52
C VAL A 99 6.71 -14.35 -5.36
N ASN A 100 5.39 -14.25 -5.22
CA ASN A 100 4.46 -15.36 -5.29
C ASN A 100 3.20 -14.92 -6.05
N ASP A 101 3.11 -15.34 -7.31
CA ASP A 101 2.05 -15.06 -8.29
C ASP A 101 1.32 -16.35 -8.73
N ARG A 102 1.41 -17.41 -7.92
CA ARG A 102 0.75 -18.71 -8.21
C ARG A 102 -0.63 -18.84 -7.58
N LYS A 103 -1.06 -17.85 -6.81
CA LYS A 103 -2.33 -17.81 -6.07
C LYS A 103 -3.22 -16.72 -6.63
N THR A 104 -4.50 -16.71 -6.26
CA THR A 104 -5.43 -15.61 -6.59
C THR A 104 -4.91 -14.25 -6.15
N VAL A 105 -4.28 -14.18 -4.98
CA VAL A 105 -3.58 -12.96 -4.56
C VAL A 105 -2.12 -13.08 -4.98
N HIS A 106 -1.75 -12.29 -5.98
CA HIS A 106 -0.36 -12.08 -6.35
C HIS A 106 0.30 -11.25 -5.26
N SER A 107 1.48 -11.65 -4.81
CA SER A 107 2.20 -10.95 -3.74
C SER A 107 3.69 -10.84 -4.05
N ALA A 108 4.29 -9.74 -3.63
CA ALA A 108 5.73 -9.56 -3.70
C ALA A 108 6.24 -8.73 -2.52
N PHE A 109 7.45 -9.03 -2.07
CA PHE A 109 8.22 -8.13 -1.21
C PHE A 109 9.32 -7.47 -2.02
N VAL A 110 9.36 -6.14 -1.98
CA VAL A 110 10.50 -5.32 -2.41
C VAL A 110 11.36 -5.08 -1.18
N ARG A 111 12.55 -5.70 -1.15
CA ARG A 111 13.40 -5.78 0.04
C ARG A 111 14.64 -4.92 -0.12
N PHE A 112 14.88 -4.04 0.83
CA PHE A 112 16.04 -3.17 0.94
C PHE A 112 16.90 -3.64 2.12
N ARG A 113 17.74 -4.65 1.87
CA ARG A 113 18.65 -5.22 2.88
C ARG A 113 19.74 -4.20 3.23
N GLY A 114 20.06 -4.09 4.52
CA GLY A 114 21.08 -3.15 5.02
C GLY A 114 20.63 -1.70 5.07
N LEU A 115 19.54 -1.32 4.41
CA LEU A 115 19.04 0.06 4.42
C LEU A 115 18.76 0.61 5.83
N PRO A 116 18.14 -0.13 6.77
CA PRO A 116 17.99 0.35 8.14
C PRO A 116 19.33 0.69 8.82
N TYR A 117 20.36 -0.12 8.58
CA TYR A 117 21.71 0.09 9.11
C TYR A 117 22.40 1.29 8.45
N GLU A 118 22.35 1.40 7.11
CA GLU A 118 22.85 2.56 6.36
C GLU A 118 22.25 3.89 6.85
N LEU A 119 20.99 3.85 7.28
CA LEU A 119 20.26 5.01 7.78
C LEU A 119 20.44 5.28 9.28
N GLY A 120 21.20 4.44 10.01
CA GLY A 120 21.35 4.55 11.47
C GLY A 120 20.08 4.24 12.27
N LEU A 121 19.08 3.60 11.63
CA LEU A 121 17.84 3.15 12.27
C LEU A 121 17.96 1.77 12.93
N SER A 122 19.06 1.06 12.68
CA SER A 122 19.35 -0.25 13.24
C SER A 122 20.85 -0.43 13.48
N THR A 123 21.19 -1.19 14.51
CA THR A 123 22.57 -1.65 14.77
C THR A 123 22.92 -2.94 14.02
N ARG A 124 21.95 -3.55 13.33
CA ARG A 124 22.07 -4.84 12.65
C ARG A 124 22.21 -4.67 11.13
N PRO A 125 23.39 -4.95 10.54
CA PRO A 125 23.61 -4.80 9.10
C PRO A 125 22.69 -5.66 8.21
N GLU A 126 22.18 -6.77 8.75
CA GLU A 126 21.31 -7.70 8.04
C GLU A 126 19.83 -7.28 8.04
N GLU A 127 19.46 -6.24 8.80
CA GLU A 127 18.07 -5.81 8.88
C GLU A 127 17.55 -5.33 7.51
N VAL A 128 16.27 -5.59 7.25
CA VAL A 128 15.64 -5.35 5.95
C VAL A 128 14.44 -4.44 6.12
N PHE A 129 14.40 -3.36 5.35
CA PHE A 129 13.13 -2.70 5.04
C PHE A 129 12.44 -3.46 3.92
N ALA A 130 11.15 -3.74 4.05
CA ALA A 130 10.37 -4.38 3.00
C ALA A 130 9.07 -3.62 2.75
N VAL A 131 8.75 -3.42 1.48
CA VAL A 131 7.42 -2.99 1.02
C VAL A 131 6.74 -4.21 0.42
N LYS A 132 5.60 -4.60 0.99
CA LYS A 132 4.78 -5.68 0.43
C LYS A 132 3.81 -5.08 -0.58
N ILE A 133 3.66 -5.75 -1.71
CA ILE A 133 2.66 -5.42 -2.72
C ILE A 133 1.78 -6.65 -2.86
N GLU A 134 0.47 -6.47 -2.76
CA GLU A 134 -0.53 -7.51 -2.99
C GLU A 134 -1.52 -7.06 -4.05
N VAL A 135 -1.87 -7.95 -4.98
CA VAL A 135 -2.88 -7.72 -5.99
C VAL A 135 -3.84 -8.90 -5.94
N ASP A 136 -5.08 -8.65 -5.53
CA ASP A 136 -6.15 -9.61 -5.69
C ASP A 136 -6.58 -9.65 -7.16
N THR A 137 -6.31 -10.77 -7.85
CA THR A 137 -6.64 -10.93 -9.27
C THR A 137 -8.08 -11.40 -9.50
N ARG A 138 -8.84 -11.64 -8.43
CA ARG A 138 -10.24 -12.05 -8.50
C ARG A 138 -11.04 -11.39 -7.38
N PRO A 139 -11.06 -10.04 -7.35
CA PRO A 139 -11.73 -9.30 -6.28
C PRO A 139 -13.25 -9.49 -6.35
N PRO A 140 -13.96 -9.33 -5.21
CA PRO A 140 -15.42 -9.31 -5.20
C PRO A 140 -15.95 -8.16 -6.06
N ALA A 141 -17.05 -8.41 -6.77
CA ALA A 141 -17.64 -7.43 -7.67
C ALA A 141 -18.34 -6.28 -6.92
N GLY A 142 -18.55 -5.16 -7.61
CA GLY A 142 -19.34 -4.04 -7.09
C GLY A 142 -18.52 -2.92 -6.44
N ALA A 143 -17.19 -2.99 -6.49
CA ALA A 143 -16.34 -1.87 -6.08
C ALA A 143 -16.56 -0.65 -6.99
N ILE A 144 -16.60 0.54 -6.39
CA ILE A 144 -16.65 1.81 -7.12
C ILE A 144 -15.24 2.40 -7.12
N LEU A 145 -14.79 2.86 -8.29
CA LEU A 145 -13.44 3.37 -8.45
C LEU A 145 -13.45 4.90 -8.46
N LYS A 146 -12.44 5.48 -7.83
CA LYS A 146 -12.18 6.91 -7.83
C LYS A 146 -10.70 7.14 -8.12
N THR A 147 -10.40 8.25 -8.80
CA THR A 147 -9.03 8.72 -8.99
C THR A 147 -8.82 10.01 -8.22
N SER A 148 -7.78 10.06 -7.39
CA SER A 148 -7.46 11.24 -6.58
C SER A 148 -5.99 11.62 -6.74
N VAL A 149 -5.70 12.92 -6.66
CA VAL A 149 -4.33 13.44 -6.59
C VAL A 149 -3.93 13.60 -5.14
N VAL A 150 -2.83 12.97 -4.74
CA VAL A 150 -2.26 12.99 -3.39
C VAL A 150 -0.85 13.59 -3.46
N ARG A 151 -0.52 14.45 -2.49
CA ARG A 151 0.84 15.00 -2.32
C ARG A 151 1.44 14.46 -1.03
N ARG A 152 2.19 13.37 -1.14
CA ARG A 152 2.79 12.67 0.01
C ARG A 152 4.15 12.11 -0.40
N HIS A 153 5.22 12.79 -0.01
CA HIS A 153 6.60 12.71 -0.54
C HIS A 153 6.77 13.04 -2.04
N LEU A 154 5.79 12.71 -2.86
CA LEU A 154 5.69 13.09 -4.27
C LEU A 154 4.22 13.28 -4.65
N THR A 155 3.98 13.85 -5.84
CA THR A 155 2.64 13.93 -6.42
C THR A 155 2.27 12.57 -7.02
N LEU A 156 1.16 12.03 -6.56
CA LEU A 156 0.60 10.74 -6.96
C LEU A 156 -0.81 10.95 -7.50
N GLN A 157 -1.15 10.29 -8.60
CA GLN A 157 -2.50 10.19 -9.14
C GLN A 157 -2.92 8.73 -9.02
N LEU A 158 -3.67 8.42 -7.98
CA LEU A 158 -3.98 7.05 -7.58
C LEU A 158 -5.40 6.70 -7.99
N GLN A 159 -5.58 5.58 -8.69
CA GLN A 159 -6.87 4.91 -8.79
C GLN A 159 -7.06 4.05 -7.53
N HIS A 160 -8.22 4.17 -6.90
CA HIS A 160 -8.51 3.53 -5.63
C HIS A 160 -10.00 3.21 -5.50
N HIS A 161 -10.35 2.36 -4.55
CA HIS A 161 -11.75 2.18 -4.14
C HIS A 161 -12.29 3.48 -3.54
N ASP A 162 -13.52 3.83 -3.87
CA ASP A 162 -14.19 4.98 -3.27
C ASP A 162 -14.38 4.79 -1.75
N PRO A 163 -14.72 5.86 -1.01
CA PRO A 163 -14.88 5.78 0.44
C PRO A 163 -15.84 4.67 0.91
N ALA A 164 -16.98 4.47 0.22
CA ALA A 164 -17.97 3.47 0.60
C ALA A 164 -17.43 2.03 0.38
N SER A 165 -16.71 1.78 -0.71
CA SER A 165 -16.05 0.50 -0.99
C SER A 165 -14.88 0.21 -0.05
N LEU A 166 -14.11 1.22 0.35
CA LEU A 166 -13.05 1.07 1.35
C LEU A 166 -13.62 0.66 2.72
N LEU A 167 -14.74 1.26 3.12
CA LEU A 167 -15.44 0.89 4.36
C LEU A 167 -16.00 -0.54 4.26
N ALA A 168 -16.62 -0.90 3.13
CA ALA A 168 -17.10 -2.26 2.90
C ALA A 168 -15.98 -3.31 3.03
N GLY A 169 -14.81 -3.07 2.43
CA GLY A 169 -13.65 -3.96 2.57
C GLY A 169 -13.16 -4.10 4.02
N LYS A 170 -13.31 -3.04 4.82
CA LYS A 170 -12.96 -3.06 6.26
C LYS A 170 -13.97 -3.83 7.09
N LEU A 171 -15.26 -3.63 6.84
CA LEU A 171 -16.32 -4.42 7.49
C LEU A 171 -16.18 -5.90 7.16
N HIS A 172 -15.93 -6.24 5.90
CA HIS A 172 -15.64 -7.61 5.49
C HIS A 172 -14.47 -8.20 6.30
N ALA A 173 -13.35 -7.48 6.44
CA ALA A 173 -12.21 -7.96 7.23
C ALA A 173 -12.53 -8.15 8.73
N VAL A 174 -13.38 -7.30 9.31
CA VAL A 174 -13.82 -7.44 10.72
C VAL A 174 -14.76 -8.64 10.88
N LEU A 175 -15.67 -8.87 9.94
CA LEU A 175 -16.69 -9.92 10.01
C LEU A 175 -16.15 -11.31 9.68
N GLN A 176 -15.25 -11.43 8.69
CA GLN A 176 -14.81 -12.72 8.14
C GLN A 176 -13.49 -13.24 8.72
N ARG A 177 -12.73 -12.43 9.45
CA ARG A 177 -11.52 -12.96 10.09
C ARG A 177 -11.91 -13.92 11.22
N PRO A 178 -11.27 -15.10 11.32
CA PRO A 178 -11.52 -16.03 12.41
C PRO A 178 -10.96 -15.55 13.77
N TYR A 179 -10.33 -14.37 13.80
CA TYR A 179 -9.77 -13.76 15.01
C TYR A 179 -9.87 -12.23 14.93
N LEU A 180 -9.96 -11.61 16.10
CA LEU A 180 -9.93 -10.15 16.22
C LEU A 180 -8.53 -9.62 15.90
N LYS A 181 -8.42 -8.72 14.94
CA LYS A 181 -7.16 -8.07 14.58
C LYS A 181 -7.21 -6.60 14.99
N GLY A 182 -6.35 -6.19 15.94
CA GLY A 182 -6.40 -4.84 16.52
C GLY A 182 -6.39 -3.69 15.52
N ARG A 183 -5.68 -3.83 14.38
CA ARG A 183 -5.65 -2.81 13.31
C ARG A 183 -6.99 -2.64 12.59
N ASP A 184 -7.79 -3.70 12.50
CA ASP A 184 -9.10 -3.64 11.83
C ASP A 184 -10.13 -2.97 12.75
N VAL A 185 -10.05 -3.22 14.07
CA VAL A 185 -10.82 -2.48 15.09
C VAL A 185 -10.43 -1.00 15.10
N TYR A 186 -9.12 -0.70 15.07
CA TYR A 186 -8.64 0.67 15.01
C TYR A 186 -9.20 1.41 13.79
N ASP A 187 -9.12 0.79 12.61
CA ASP A 187 -9.65 1.40 11.39
C ASP A 187 -11.15 1.62 11.49
N LEU A 188 -11.91 0.63 11.99
CA LEU A 188 -13.36 0.77 12.18
C LEU A 188 -13.69 1.95 13.10
N LEU A 189 -13.00 2.09 14.24
CA LEU A 189 -13.17 3.25 15.12
C LEU A 189 -12.82 4.56 14.42
N TRP A 190 -11.77 4.56 13.58
CA TRP A 190 -11.40 5.73 12.79
C TRP A 190 -12.50 6.14 11.81
N TYR A 191 -13.14 5.20 11.11
CA TYR A 191 -14.31 5.50 10.26
C TYR A 191 -15.48 6.05 11.08
N LEU A 192 -15.81 5.41 12.20
CA LEU A 192 -16.93 5.80 13.06
C LEU A 192 -16.69 7.14 13.79
N SER A 193 -15.44 7.61 13.86
CA SER A 193 -15.09 8.87 14.49
C SER A 193 -15.42 10.11 13.64
N ASP A 194 -15.66 9.93 12.33
CA ASP A 194 -16.04 11.02 11.43
C ASP A 194 -17.43 10.74 10.80
N PRO A 195 -18.48 11.48 11.20
CA PRO A 195 -19.84 11.24 10.74
C PRO A 195 -20.05 11.56 9.24
N HIS A 196 -19.09 12.16 8.56
CA HIS A 196 -19.17 12.45 7.13
C HIS A 196 -18.81 11.26 6.24
N TRP A 197 -18.31 10.16 6.81
CA TRP A 197 -18.09 8.94 6.04
C TRP A 197 -19.41 8.40 5.49
N PRO A 198 -19.46 8.01 4.20
CA PRO A 198 -20.67 7.43 3.64
C PRO A 198 -20.94 6.05 4.25
N SER A 199 -22.19 5.61 4.14
CA SER A 199 -22.57 4.23 4.42
C SER A 199 -21.73 3.24 3.58
N PRO A 200 -21.46 2.03 4.07
CA PRO A 200 -20.68 1.05 3.34
C PRO A 200 -21.34 0.67 2.01
N ASN A 201 -20.53 0.38 0.99
CA ASN A 201 -21.02 -0.19 -0.25
C ASN A 201 -21.50 -1.63 0.01
N LEU A 202 -22.82 -1.79 0.18
CA LEU A 202 -23.43 -3.08 0.51
C LEU A 202 -23.37 -4.09 -0.63
N VAL A 203 -23.34 -3.65 -1.89
CA VAL A 203 -23.20 -4.56 -3.04
C VAL A 203 -21.83 -5.25 -2.98
N LEU A 204 -20.77 -4.47 -2.81
CA LEU A 204 -19.42 -5.01 -2.64
C LEU A 204 -19.31 -5.90 -1.40
N LEU A 205 -19.85 -5.44 -0.26
CA LEU A 205 -19.80 -6.19 0.98
C LEU A 205 -20.48 -7.56 0.85
N ASN A 206 -21.69 -7.61 0.29
CA ASN A 206 -22.43 -8.85 0.12
C ASN A 206 -21.68 -9.82 -0.81
N ASN A 207 -21.19 -9.35 -1.95
CA ASN A 207 -20.38 -10.17 -2.86
C ASN A 207 -19.08 -10.70 -2.23
N ALA A 208 -18.56 -10.02 -1.20
CA ALA A 208 -17.38 -10.47 -0.47
C ALA A 208 -17.71 -11.48 0.64
N LEU A 209 -18.96 -11.55 1.10
CA LEU A 209 -19.41 -12.44 2.16
C LEU A 209 -19.93 -13.80 1.66
N GLU A 210 -20.19 -13.92 0.35
CA GLU A 210 -20.53 -15.17 -0.35
C GLU A 210 -19.34 -16.12 -0.46
#